data_AF-A0A165TYR9-F1
#
_entry.id   AF-A0A165TYR9-F1
#
_cell.length_a   1.000
_cell.length_b   1.000
_cell.length_c   1.000
_cell.angle_alpha   90.00
_cell.angle_beta   90.00
_cell.angle_gamma   90.00
#
_symmetry.space_group_name_H-M   'P 1'
#
loop_
_entity.id
_entity.type
_entity.pdbx_description
1 polymer ?
#
loop_
_entity_poly.entity_id
_entity_poly.type
_entity_poly.pdbx_seq_one_letter_code
_entity_poly.pdbx_strand_id
1 'polypeptide(L)'
;PVPDVPLQERSNLTALRTIAKHPELFKIVTPINVDRFEELLQTHPNRPLVNSVCKGLREGFWPYADTSEDTRPETWDGSSERELKDPAHMAFVKEQRNQEVKLGRFSEAFGPDLLPGMSSTPIWVV
;
A
#
# COMPACT_ATOMS: atom_id res chain seq x y z
N PRO A 1 3.26 -16.37 -12.05
CA PRO A 1 3.50 -15.81 -10.70
C PRO A 1 3.07 -14.35 -10.67
N VAL A 2 2.68 -13.81 -9.52
CA VAL A 2 2.51 -12.36 -9.37
C VAL A 2 3.90 -11.68 -9.39
N PRO A 3 4.02 -10.41 -9.83
CA PRO A 3 5.28 -9.70 -9.78
C PRO A 3 5.77 -9.58 -8.33
N ASP A 4 7.08 -9.62 -8.16
CA ASP A 4 7.71 -9.33 -6.89
C ASP A 4 8.30 -7.91 -6.94
N VAL A 5 8.64 -7.36 -5.78
CA VAL A 5 9.20 -6.00 -5.68
C VAL A 5 10.50 -5.92 -6.50
N PRO A 6 10.67 -4.92 -7.39
CA PRO A 6 11.90 -4.72 -8.16
C PRO A 6 13.13 -4.56 -7.26
N LEU A 7 14.31 -4.99 -7.74
CA LEU A 7 15.54 -4.99 -6.93
C LEU A 7 15.93 -3.60 -6.42
N GLN A 8 15.71 -2.56 -7.22
CA GLN A 8 15.99 -1.18 -6.82
C GLN A 8 15.11 -0.73 -5.65
N GLU A 9 13.83 -1.11 -5.64
CA GLU A 9 12.89 -0.78 -4.57
C GLU A 9 13.21 -1.56 -3.29
N ARG A 10 13.68 -2.81 -3.42
CA ARG A 10 14.22 -3.56 -2.28
C ARG A 10 15.47 -2.95 -1.67
N SER A 11 16.13 -2.03 -2.39
CA SER A 11 17.31 -1.32 -1.93
C SER A 11 17.00 0.12 -1.50
N ASN A 12 15.72 0.54 -1.54
CA ASN A 12 15.28 1.85 -1.07
C ASN A 12 15.34 1.91 0.47
N LEU A 13 16.52 2.21 0.99
CA LEU A 13 16.78 2.22 2.44
C LEU A 13 15.91 3.23 3.20
N THR A 14 15.51 4.32 2.55
CA THR A 14 14.66 5.33 3.19
C THR A 14 13.26 4.77 3.43
N ALA A 15 12.60 4.23 2.40
CA ALA A 15 11.30 3.59 2.54
C ALA A 15 11.35 2.41 3.54
N LEU A 16 12.37 1.56 3.44
CA LEU A 16 12.54 0.42 4.35
C LEU A 16 12.71 0.84 5.82
N ARG A 17 13.44 1.94 6.08
CA ARG A 17 13.57 2.49 7.44
C ARG A 17 12.23 3.02 7.97
N THR A 18 11.46 3.68 7.12
CA THR A 18 10.12 4.17 7.50
C THR A 18 9.18 3.00 7.79
N ILE A 19 9.13 1.98 6.94
CA ILE A 19 8.32 0.77 7.15
C ILE A 19 8.72 0.06 8.46
N ALA A 20 10.02 -0.08 8.73
CA ALA A 20 10.50 -0.75 9.93
C ALA A 20 10.20 0.03 11.22
N LYS A 21 10.20 1.37 11.16
CA LYS A 21 9.90 2.24 12.31
C LYS A 21 8.41 2.41 12.57
N HIS A 22 7.58 2.27 11.54
CA HIS A 22 6.15 2.53 11.58
C HIS A 22 5.30 1.34 11.06
N PRO A 23 5.48 0.12 11.60
CA PRO A 23 4.72 -1.05 11.14
C PRO A 23 3.20 -0.88 11.30
N GLU A 24 2.75 -0.02 12.23
CA GLU A 24 1.34 0.33 12.44
C GLU A 24 0.70 1.06 11.25
N LEU A 25 1.50 1.71 10.40
CA LEU A 25 1.02 2.43 9.22
C LEU A 25 0.89 1.54 7.98
N PHE A 26 1.58 0.38 7.95
CA PHE A 26 1.69 -0.51 6.79
C PHE A 26 1.15 -1.92 7.08
N LYS A 27 0.01 -1.99 7.76
CA LYS A 27 -0.61 -3.27 8.14
C LYS A 27 -1.07 -4.03 6.89
N ILE A 28 -0.64 -5.28 6.76
CA ILE A 28 -1.20 -6.21 5.78
C ILE A 28 -2.40 -6.91 6.41
N VAL A 29 -3.59 -6.47 6.02
CA VAL A 29 -4.86 -7.06 6.48
C VAL A 29 -5.40 -7.94 5.38
N THR A 30 -5.45 -9.25 5.63
CA THR A 30 -6.07 -10.23 4.74
C THR A 30 -7.18 -10.99 5.48
N PRO A 31 -8.41 -11.06 4.93
CA PRO A 31 -9.45 -11.91 5.50
C PRO A 31 -9.24 -13.40 5.16
N ILE A 32 -8.26 -13.72 4.31
CA ILE A 32 -7.98 -15.08 3.86
C ILE A 32 -7.06 -15.76 4.88
N ASN A 33 -7.46 -16.94 5.37
CA ASN A 33 -6.55 -17.82 6.08
C ASN A 33 -5.52 -18.38 5.09
N VAL A 34 -4.34 -17.76 5.04
CA VAL A 34 -3.32 -18.06 4.03
C VAL A 34 -2.77 -19.47 4.19
N ASP A 35 -2.64 -19.97 5.43
CA ASP A 35 -2.13 -21.31 5.68
C ASP A 35 -3.10 -22.37 5.14
N ARG A 36 -4.40 -22.18 5.39
CA ARG A 36 -5.44 -23.07 4.83
C ARG A 36 -5.52 -22.95 3.30
N PHE A 37 -5.40 -21.75 2.76
CA PHE A 37 -5.37 -21.52 1.32
C PHE A 37 -4.18 -22.25 0.66
N GLU A 38 -2.99 -22.16 1.25
CA GLU A 38 -1.79 -22.82 0.76
C GLU A 38 -1.88 -24.35 0.82
N GLU A 39 -2.44 -24.89 1.92
CA GLU A 39 -2.70 -26.32 2.12
C GLU A 39 -3.67 -26.86 1.06
N LEU A 40 -4.79 -26.17 0.84
CA LEU A 40 -5.79 -26.57 -0.17
C LEU A 40 -5.23 -26.60 -1.59
N LEU A 41 -4.17 -25.82 -1.85
CA LEU A 41 -3.50 -25.74 -3.14
C LEU A 41 -2.17 -26.51 -3.17
N GLN A 42 -1.90 -27.39 -2.20
CA GLN A 42 -0.65 -28.14 -2.11
C GLN A 42 -0.34 -28.92 -3.41
N THR A 43 -1.36 -29.52 -4.02
CA THR A 43 -1.24 -30.35 -5.23
C THR A 43 -1.40 -29.57 -6.53
N HIS A 44 -1.59 -28.24 -6.47
CA HIS A 44 -1.79 -27.43 -7.66
C HIS A 44 -0.52 -27.44 -8.54
N PRO A 45 -0.64 -27.70 -9.86
CA PRO A 45 0.53 -27.86 -10.73
C PRO A 45 1.35 -26.58 -10.88
N ASN A 46 0.71 -25.41 -10.81
CA ASN A 46 1.41 -24.12 -10.85
C ASN A 46 1.85 -23.66 -9.44
N ARG A 47 2.74 -24.44 -8.81
CA ARG A 47 3.33 -24.08 -7.50
C ARG A 47 3.99 -22.69 -7.48
N PRO A 48 4.70 -22.24 -8.53
CA PRO A 48 5.27 -20.89 -8.54
C PRO A 48 4.23 -19.79 -8.37
N LEU A 49 3.06 -19.91 -9.00
CA LEU A 49 1.96 -18.96 -8.83
C LEU A 49 1.39 -19.02 -7.40
N VAL A 50 1.09 -20.23 -6.89
CA VAL A 50 0.55 -20.42 -5.54
C VAL A 50 1.47 -19.79 -4.50
N ASN A 51 2.76 -20.09 -4.55
CA ASN A 51 3.75 -19.54 -3.62
C ASN A 51 3.79 -18.01 -3.69
N SER A 52 3.79 -17.43 -4.90
CA SER A 52 3.81 -15.97 -5.07
C SER A 52 2.56 -15.29 -4.52
N VAL A 53 1.39 -15.90 -4.68
CA VAL A 53 0.12 -15.38 -4.13
C VAL A 53 0.11 -15.51 -2.60
N CYS A 54 0.56 -16.63 -2.05
CA CYS A 54 0.63 -16.81 -0.60
C CYS A 54 1.60 -15.83 0.06
N LYS A 55 2.75 -15.55 -0.60
CA LYS A 55 3.65 -14.47 -0.19
C LYS A 55 2.93 -13.13 -0.19
N GLY A 56 2.27 -12.77 -1.29
CA GLY A 56 1.56 -11.49 -1.40
C GLY A 56 0.43 -11.32 -0.38
N LEU A 57 -0.26 -12.39 -0.01
CA LEU A 57 -1.29 -12.37 1.03
C LEU A 57 -0.73 -12.17 2.44
N ARG A 58 0.52 -12.59 2.71
CA ARG A 58 1.19 -12.43 4.02
C ARG A 58 1.95 -11.11 4.12
N GLU A 59 2.60 -10.69 3.04
CA GLU A 59 3.59 -9.60 3.03
C GLU A 59 3.15 -8.38 2.20
N GLY A 60 2.04 -8.48 1.47
CA GLY A 60 1.58 -7.45 0.54
C GLY A 60 1.98 -7.74 -0.92
N PHE A 61 1.20 -7.20 -1.86
CA PHE A 61 1.44 -7.34 -3.30
C PHE A 61 2.18 -6.14 -3.86
N TRP A 62 3.12 -6.39 -4.78
CA TRP A 62 3.65 -5.32 -5.63
C TRP A 62 2.57 -4.92 -6.66
N PRO A 63 2.23 -3.63 -6.81
CA PRO A 63 1.14 -3.17 -7.67
C PRO A 63 1.46 -3.22 -9.17
N TYR A 64 2.47 -4.00 -9.59
CA TYR A 64 2.96 -4.02 -10.98
C TYR A 64 3.52 -2.66 -11.45
N ALA A 65 3.93 -1.80 -10.51
CA ALA A 65 4.53 -0.52 -10.86
C ALA A 65 5.93 -0.73 -11.46
N ASP A 66 6.21 -0.04 -12.56
CA ASP A 66 7.57 0.14 -13.07
C ASP A 66 8.13 1.43 -12.50
N THR A 67 9.19 1.31 -11.71
CA THR A 67 9.86 2.45 -11.07
C THR A 67 11.24 2.72 -11.66
N SER A 68 11.62 2.04 -12.74
CA SER A 68 12.98 2.11 -13.31
C SER A 68 13.37 3.50 -13.82
N GLU A 69 12.38 4.28 -14.27
CA GLU A 69 12.53 5.65 -14.76
C GLU A 69 11.86 6.68 -13.83
N ASP A 70 11.62 6.33 -12.56
CA ASP A 70 10.95 7.25 -11.64
C ASP A 70 11.86 8.44 -11.31
N THR A 71 11.46 9.63 -11.78
CA THR A 71 12.15 10.90 -11.58
C THR A 71 11.59 11.69 -10.40
N ARG A 72 10.57 11.18 -9.72
CA ARG A 72 9.98 11.84 -8.56
C ARG A 72 10.98 11.91 -7.40
N PRO A 73 10.86 12.93 -6.53
CA PRO A 73 11.68 13.01 -5.33
C PRO A 73 11.41 11.82 -4.40
N GLU A 74 12.39 11.53 -3.54
CA GLU A 74 12.32 10.41 -2.58
C GLU A 74 11.04 10.41 -1.74
N THR A 75 10.56 11.59 -1.34
CA THR A 75 9.25 11.78 -0.72
C THR A 75 8.46 12.74 -1.60
N TRP A 76 7.27 12.34 -2.04
CA TRP A 76 6.48 13.11 -3.00
C TRP A 76 5.04 13.29 -2.54
N ASP A 77 4.63 14.54 -2.31
CA ASP A 77 3.26 14.87 -1.95
C ASP A 77 2.51 15.51 -3.13
N GLY A 78 1.82 14.66 -3.90
CA GLY A 78 0.96 15.09 -5.00
C GLY A 78 -0.40 15.64 -4.56
N SER A 79 -0.70 15.68 -3.25
CA SER A 79 -2.00 16.19 -2.78
C SER A 79 -2.11 17.72 -2.94
N SER A 80 -0.98 18.42 -2.89
CA SER A 80 -0.89 19.88 -3.04
C SER A 80 -1.28 20.38 -4.44
N GLU A 81 -1.23 19.53 -5.46
CA GLU A 81 -1.50 19.92 -6.85
C GLU A 81 -3.00 20.17 -7.12
N ARG A 82 -3.90 19.55 -6.35
CA ARG A 82 -5.35 19.72 -6.49
C ARG A 82 -6.10 19.59 -5.17
N GLU A 83 -6.29 20.74 -4.53
CA GLU A 83 -7.21 20.85 -3.40
C GLU A 83 -8.68 20.71 -3.83
N LEU A 84 -9.44 19.93 -3.07
CA LEU A 84 -10.88 19.84 -3.20
C LEU A 84 -11.52 21.13 -2.63
N LYS A 85 -12.02 21.98 -3.52
CA LYS A 85 -12.61 23.29 -3.15
C LYS A 85 -14.06 23.22 -2.69
N ASP A 86 -14.79 22.17 -3.11
CA ASP A 86 -16.19 21.99 -2.75
C ASP A 86 -16.31 21.46 -1.32
N PRO A 87 -16.97 22.18 -0.40
CA PRO A 87 -17.20 21.72 0.96
C PRO A 87 -17.92 20.36 1.05
N ALA A 88 -18.82 20.05 0.12
CA ALA A 88 -19.53 18.77 0.07
C ALA A 88 -18.58 17.62 -0.26
N HIS A 89 -17.68 17.82 -1.23
CA HIS A 89 -16.64 16.83 -1.56
C HIS A 89 -15.68 16.62 -0.38
N MET A 90 -15.30 17.69 0.30
CA MET A 90 -14.45 17.60 1.49
C MET A 90 -15.15 16.85 2.63
N ALA A 91 -16.43 17.10 2.86
CA ALA A 91 -17.21 16.36 3.85
C ALA A 91 -17.31 14.87 3.49
N PHE A 92 -17.56 14.55 2.21
CA PHE A 92 -17.62 13.19 1.71
C PHE A 92 -16.31 12.43 1.93
N VAL A 93 -15.17 12.99 1.51
CA VAL A 93 -13.85 12.34 1.70
C VAL A 93 -13.53 12.13 3.17
N LYS A 94 -13.84 13.11 4.04
CA LYS A 94 -13.64 12.96 5.49
C LYS A 94 -14.48 11.83 6.07
N GLU A 95 -15.74 11.71 5.66
CA GLU A 95 -16.62 10.64 6.12
C GLU A 95 -16.12 9.28 5.64
N GLN A 96 -15.81 9.13 4.35
CA GLN A 96 -15.26 7.88 3.80
C GLN A 96 -13.97 7.46 4.52
N ARG A 97 -13.03 8.40 4.69
CA ARG A 97 -11.80 8.16 5.46
C ARG A 97 -12.10 7.66 6.87
N ASN A 98 -13.04 8.29 7.58
CA ASN A 98 -13.37 7.88 8.95
C ASN A 98 -13.93 6.46 9.00
N GLN A 99 -14.74 6.06 8.02
CA GLN A 99 -15.23 4.68 7.91
C GLN A 99 -14.10 3.69 7.63
N GLU A 100 -13.20 4.00 6.70
CA GLU A 100 -12.07 3.12 6.38
C GLU A 100 -11.07 2.97 7.53
N VAL A 101 -10.84 4.04 8.31
CA VAL A 101 -10.06 3.98 9.56
C VAL A 101 -10.75 3.12 10.60
N LYS A 102 -12.07 3.27 10.80
CA LYS A 102 -12.86 2.45 11.73
C LYS A 102 -12.84 0.97 11.37
N LEU A 103 -12.80 0.66 10.07
CA LEU A 103 -12.67 -0.71 9.56
C LEU A 103 -11.23 -1.25 9.61
N GLY A 104 -10.26 -0.44 10.05
CA GLY A 104 -8.85 -0.82 10.14
C GLY A 104 -8.17 -1.01 8.78
N ARG A 105 -8.75 -0.47 7.71
CA ARG A 105 -8.19 -0.53 6.34
C ARG A 105 -7.23 0.62 6.09
N PHE A 106 -7.52 1.79 6.65
CA PHE A 106 -6.58 2.92 6.70
C PHE A 106 -5.93 3.00 8.08
N SER A 107 -4.69 3.50 8.11
CA SER A 107 -4.00 3.83 9.35
C SER A 107 -4.60 5.08 10.01
N GLU A 108 -4.28 5.28 11.29
CA GLU A 108 -4.55 6.55 11.96
C GLU A 108 -3.67 7.67 11.39
N ALA A 109 -4.06 8.92 11.64
CA ALA A 109 -3.25 10.07 11.23
C ALA A 109 -1.89 10.06 11.96
N PHE A 110 -0.81 10.25 11.22
CA PHE A 110 0.56 10.24 11.74
C PHE A 110 1.25 11.62 11.70
N GLY A 111 0.48 12.67 11.37
CA GLY A 111 0.97 14.04 11.25
C GLY A 111 0.47 14.71 9.97
N PRO A 112 0.80 16.00 9.78
CA PRO A 112 0.47 16.74 8.56
C PRO A 112 1.42 16.39 7.40
N ASP A 113 2.63 15.94 7.69
CA ASP A 113 3.68 15.71 6.70
C ASP A 113 3.88 14.21 6.42
N LEU A 114 4.23 13.91 5.17
CA LEU A 114 4.66 12.56 4.78
C LEU A 114 5.98 12.18 5.46
N LEU A 115 6.11 10.91 5.83
CA LEU A 115 7.37 10.36 6.30
C LEU A 115 8.33 10.08 5.12
N PRO A 116 9.65 10.04 5.36
CA PRO A 116 10.62 9.81 4.30
C PRO A 116 10.32 8.55 3.48
N GLY A 117 10.38 8.65 2.14
CA GLY A 117 10.12 7.55 1.22
C GLY A 117 8.63 7.33 0.90
N MET A 118 7.72 8.12 1.49
CA MET A 118 6.29 8.04 1.18
C MET A 118 5.94 8.86 -0.07
N SER A 119 4.91 8.39 -0.78
CA SER A 119 4.27 9.16 -1.83
C SER A 119 2.76 9.26 -1.57
N SER A 120 2.19 10.40 -1.93
CA SER A 120 0.75 10.66 -1.85
C SER A 120 0.22 11.07 -3.22
N THR A 121 -0.91 10.49 -3.62
CA THR A 121 -1.63 10.85 -4.85
C THR A 121 -2.86 11.70 -4.52
N PRO A 122 -3.27 12.61 -5.41
CA PRO A 122 -4.46 13.42 -5.18
C PRO A 122 -5.73 12.55 -5.11
N ILE A 123 -6.63 12.89 -4.19
CA ILE A 123 -7.94 12.25 -4.02
C ILE A 123 -8.98 12.98 -4.85
N TRP A 124 -9.88 12.21 -5.48
CA TRP A 124 -10.94 12.72 -6.33
C TRP A 124 -12.31 12.27 -5.82
N VAL A 125 -13.31 13.13 -6.01
CA VAL A 125 -14.73 12.80 -5.82
C VAL A 125 -15.39 12.90 -7.19
N VAL A 126 -16.11 11.86 -7.58
CA VAL A 126 -16.78 11.71 -8.88
C VAL A 126 -18.28 11.55 -8.67
#